data_AF-A0A1S3FKZ8-F1
#
_entry.id   AF-A0A1S3FKZ8-F1
#
_cell.length_a   1.000
_cell.length_b   1.000
_cell.length_c   1.000
_cell.angle_alpha   90.00
_cell.angle_beta   90.00
_cell.angle_gamma   90.00
#
_symmetry.space_group_name_H-M   'P 1'
#
loop_
_entity.id
_entity.type
_entity.pdbx_description
1 polymer ?
#
loop_
_entity_poly.entity_id
_entity_poly.type
_entity_poly.pdbx_seq_one_letter_code
_entity_poly.pdbx_strand_id
1 'polypeptide(L)'
;MLHLLIFLLHCLLLASGDYNICKSWVTTDEGPTWEFYACQPKVMRLKDYVKVKVEPPGITCGDPPERFCSHENPYLCSNECDASNPDLAHPPRLMLDKEEEGLATYWQSVTWSRYPSPLEANITLSWNKSVELTDDVVLTFEYGRPTVMVLEKSLDNGRTWQPYQFYAEDCMEAFGMSARRARDMSSSSAHRVLCTEEYSRWAGSKKEKHVRFEVRDRFAIFAGPDLRNMDNLYTRMESAKGLKDFFTFTDLRVRLLRPALGGTYVQRENLYKYFYAISNIEVIGRCKCNLHANLCSVREGSLQCECEHNTTGPDCGKCKKNFRTRAWRAGSYLPLPHGSPNACAAVGSAFGSIGKAQKEPAPQAPAVTEAPGRGSTSPTPPTSTSPAPPVPPSPQPTGGYQSLLWLPLAGVPAFLKPEDPRCLLLRVENARTLEVQDPRQRGPPDLPGQPATQPQPQDPDSIVSSRRPTPWSSAPGGRLL
;
A
#
# COMPACT_ATOMS: atom_id res chain seq x y z
N MET A 1 2.14 29.65 -31.13
CA MET A 1 0.70 29.48 -30.88
C MET A 1 0.21 28.06 -31.22
N LEU A 2 0.40 27.58 -32.46
CA LEU A 2 -0.06 26.23 -32.87
C LEU A 2 0.60 25.09 -32.07
N HIS A 3 1.90 25.16 -31.79
CA HIS A 3 2.59 24.16 -30.95
C HIS A 3 2.13 24.17 -29.50
N LEU A 4 1.77 25.32 -28.94
CA LEU A 4 1.23 25.41 -27.58
C LEU A 4 -0.20 24.87 -27.51
N LEU A 5 -0.98 25.04 -28.58
CA LEU A 5 -2.33 24.48 -28.72
C LEU A 5 -2.28 22.96 -28.89
N ILE A 6 -1.31 22.44 -29.65
CA ILE A 6 -1.06 21.00 -29.79
C ILE A 6 -0.55 20.42 -28.47
N PHE A 7 0.32 21.13 -27.75
CA PHE A 7 0.77 20.72 -26.40
C PHE A 7 -0.37 20.73 -25.38
N LEU A 8 -1.25 21.75 -25.42
CA LEU A 8 -2.46 21.82 -24.60
C LEU A 8 -3.47 20.74 -24.97
N LEU A 9 -3.66 20.44 -26.26
CA LEU A 9 -4.50 19.32 -26.72
C LEU A 9 -3.91 17.98 -26.29
N HIS A 10 -2.59 17.78 -26.37
CA HIS A 10 -1.91 16.58 -25.88
C HIS A 10 -2.02 16.45 -24.36
N CYS A 11 -1.89 17.54 -23.61
CA CYS A 11 -2.12 17.56 -22.16
C CYS A 11 -3.58 17.33 -21.78
N LEU A 12 -4.55 17.81 -22.57
CA LEU A 12 -5.99 17.55 -22.40
C LEU A 12 -6.34 16.09 -22.75
N LEU A 13 -5.68 15.51 -23.76
CA LEU A 13 -5.80 14.09 -24.13
C LEU A 13 -5.13 13.16 -23.10
N LEU A 14 -4.14 13.65 -22.35
CA LEU A 14 -3.56 12.94 -21.20
C LEU A 14 -4.43 13.05 -19.93
N ALA A 15 -5.46 13.90 -19.93
CA ALA A 15 -6.44 14.00 -18.84
C ALA A 15 -7.71 13.15 -19.07
N SER A 16 -7.87 12.55 -20.26
CA SER A 16 -9.03 11.73 -20.61
C SER A 16 -8.81 10.26 -20.26
N GLY A 17 -8.91 9.93 -18.97
CA GLY A 17 -8.87 8.53 -18.50
C GLY A 17 -9.19 8.32 -17.02
N ASP A 18 -9.48 9.36 -16.25
CA ASP A 18 -9.50 9.25 -14.79
C ASP A 18 -10.85 8.84 -14.18
N TYR A 19 -11.87 8.55 -15.01
CA TYR A 19 -13.21 8.17 -14.55
C TYR A 19 -13.76 9.16 -13.49
N ASN A 20 -13.49 10.46 -13.67
CA ASN A 20 -13.81 11.50 -12.69
C ASN A 20 -15.24 12.06 -12.81
N ILE A 21 -15.92 11.81 -13.94
CA ILE A 21 -17.23 12.39 -14.28
C ILE A 21 -18.24 11.26 -14.40
N CYS A 22 -19.33 11.30 -13.63
CA CYS A 22 -20.41 10.30 -13.73
C CYS A 22 -21.45 10.65 -14.80
N LYS A 23 -21.71 11.94 -15.02
CA LYS A 23 -22.74 12.39 -15.95
C LYS A 23 -22.43 13.74 -16.57
N SER A 24 -22.85 13.95 -17.80
CA SER A 24 -22.81 15.23 -18.51
C SER A 24 -24.21 15.59 -19.01
N TRP A 25 -24.50 16.89 -19.04
CA TRP A 25 -25.74 17.40 -19.64
C TRP A 25 -25.50 17.64 -21.12
N VAL A 26 -26.23 16.94 -21.96
CA VAL A 26 -26.08 16.98 -23.42
C VAL A 26 -27.43 17.23 -24.08
N THR A 27 -27.41 17.74 -25.31
CA THR A 27 -28.63 17.93 -26.11
C THR A 27 -28.64 16.91 -27.23
N THR A 28 -29.68 16.09 -27.29
CA THR A 28 -29.93 15.14 -28.39
C THR A 28 -31.10 15.62 -29.23
N ASP A 29 -31.40 14.89 -30.32
CA ASP A 29 -32.54 15.19 -31.20
C ASP A 29 -33.90 15.14 -30.45
N GLU A 30 -33.97 14.42 -29.33
CA GLU A 30 -35.15 14.33 -28.46
C GLU A 30 -35.15 15.40 -27.34
N GLY A 31 -34.17 16.30 -27.33
CA GLY A 31 -34.02 17.37 -26.35
C GLY A 31 -32.88 17.14 -25.35
N PRO A 32 -32.84 17.91 -24.26
CA PRO A 32 -31.73 17.87 -23.32
C PRO A 32 -31.84 16.66 -22.37
N THR A 33 -30.74 15.93 -22.19
CA THR A 33 -30.69 14.67 -21.44
C THR A 33 -29.35 14.46 -20.74
N TRP A 34 -29.31 13.53 -19.79
CA TRP A 34 -28.08 13.12 -19.11
C TRP A 34 -27.41 11.97 -19.84
N GLU A 35 -26.14 12.13 -20.21
CA GLU A 35 -25.28 11.03 -20.62
C GLU A 35 -24.48 10.53 -19.40
N PHE A 36 -24.36 9.20 -19.24
CA PHE A 36 -23.67 8.58 -18.10
C PHE A 36 -22.33 7.97 -18.52
N TYR A 37 -21.33 8.03 -17.65
CA TYR A 37 -19.99 7.43 -17.84
C TYR A 37 -19.56 6.63 -16.62
N ALA A 38 -18.64 5.67 -16.76
CA ALA A 38 -18.08 5.01 -15.60
C ALA A 38 -17.33 6.03 -14.72
N CYS A 39 -17.51 5.96 -13.40
CA CYS A 39 -16.89 6.96 -12.51
C CYS A 39 -16.46 6.42 -11.13
N GLN A 40 -15.33 6.90 -10.62
CA GLN A 40 -14.75 6.49 -9.34
C GLN A 40 -14.33 7.71 -8.50
N PRO A 41 -14.32 7.59 -7.16
CA PRO A 41 -13.91 8.69 -6.31
C PRO A 41 -12.40 8.91 -6.32
N LYS A 42 -12.00 10.13 -5.96
CA LYS A 42 -10.59 10.48 -5.79
C LYS A 42 -9.92 9.61 -4.70
N VAL A 43 -8.61 9.44 -4.87
CA VAL A 43 -7.75 8.81 -3.86
C VAL A 43 -7.70 9.69 -2.61
N MET A 44 -7.65 9.07 -1.45
CA MET A 44 -7.59 9.71 -0.15
C MET A 44 -6.67 8.95 0.81
N ARG A 45 -6.21 9.65 1.86
CA ARG A 45 -5.54 9.02 3.00
C ARG A 45 -6.60 8.33 3.84
N LEU A 46 -6.63 7.00 3.76
CA LEU A 46 -7.63 6.20 4.47
C LEU A 46 -7.38 6.20 5.99
N LYS A 47 -6.15 6.49 6.45
CA LYS A 47 -5.84 6.66 7.88
C LYS A 47 -6.65 7.77 8.56
N ASP A 48 -7.09 8.78 7.81
CA ASP A 48 -7.88 9.90 8.36
C ASP A 48 -9.33 9.48 8.74
N TYR A 49 -9.79 8.29 8.31
CA TYR A 49 -11.16 7.79 8.48
C TYR A 49 -11.23 6.42 9.18
N VAL A 50 -10.11 5.94 9.72
CA VAL A 50 -10.01 4.60 10.30
C VAL A 50 -10.33 4.61 11.79
N LYS A 51 -10.96 3.53 12.27
CA LYS A 51 -11.05 3.22 13.70
C LYS A 51 -10.02 2.15 14.03
N VAL A 52 -9.12 2.46 14.95
CA VAL A 52 -8.10 1.52 15.41
C VAL A 52 -8.55 0.80 16.68
N LYS A 53 -8.31 -0.51 16.73
CA LYS A 53 -8.49 -1.35 17.92
C LYS A 53 -7.22 -2.17 18.11
N VAL A 54 -6.65 -2.13 19.31
CA VAL A 54 -5.45 -2.88 19.69
C VAL A 54 -5.82 -3.97 20.69
N GLU A 55 -5.33 -5.18 20.46
CA GLU A 55 -5.60 -6.37 21.27
C GLU A 55 -4.30 -7.15 21.51
N PRO A 56 -4.16 -7.90 22.63
CA PRO A 56 -5.12 -8.01 23.73
C PRO A 56 -5.20 -6.73 24.59
N PRO A 57 -6.25 -6.54 25.41
CA PRO A 57 -6.27 -5.48 26.42
C PRO A 57 -5.03 -5.55 27.32
N GLY A 58 -4.45 -4.41 27.66
CA GLY A 58 -3.21 -4.32 28.44
C GLY A 58 -1.91 -4.53 27.64
N ILE A 59 -1.97 -4.68 26.31
CA ILE A 59 -0.76 -4.78 25.48
C ILE A 59 -0.05 -3.44 25.25
N THR A 60 -0.78 -2.32 25.33
CA THR A 60 -0.18 -0.97 25.27
C THR A 60 0.55 -0.70 26.58
N CYS A 61 1.77 -0.16 26.53
CA CYS A 61 2.55 0.11 27.74
C CYS A 61 1.93 1.23 28.60
N GLY A 62 2.36 1.28 29.87
CA GLY A 62 2.10 2.40 30.78
C GLY A 62 1.07 2.18 31.87
N ASP A 63 0.47 0.99 31.97
CA ASP A 63 -0.42 0.59 33.07
C ASP A 63 -0.11 -0.84 33.57
N PRO A 64 0.77 -1.01 34.57
CA PRO A 64 1.51 0.03 35.29
C PRO A 64 2.66 0.64 34.45
N PRO A 65 3.27 1.76 34.89
CA PRO A 65 4.44 2.33 34.23
C PRO A 65 5.59 1.32 34.10
N GLU A 66 6.23 1.30 32.93
CA GLU A 66 7.28 0.32 32.58
C GLU A 66 8.47 1.01 31.90
N ARG A 67 9.68 0.60 32.27
CA ARG A 67 10.91 1.08 31.63
C ARG A 67 11.22 0.35 30.32
N PHE A 68 11.89 1.02 29.39
CA PHE A 68 12.32 0.43 28.13
C PHE A 68 13.69 0.95 27.68
N CYS A 69 14.35 0.18 26.82
CA CYS A 69 15.62 0.57 26.22
C CYS A 69 15.39 1.35 24.92
N SER A 70 15.90 2.57 24.81
CA SER A 70 15.96 3.29 23.54
C SER A 70 17.27 3.02 22.80
N HIS A 71 17.31 3.29 21.49
CA HIS A 71 18.55 3.21 20.71
C HIS A 71 19.61 4.22 21.17
N GLU A 72 19.20 5.34 21.77
CA GLU A 72 20.09 6.36 22.32
C GLU A 72 20.71 5.93 23.65
N ASN A 73 19.99 5.13 24.44
CA ASN A 73 20.44 4.66 25.74
C ASN A 73 20.28 3.14 25.90
N PRO A 74 21.03 2.33 25.13
CA PRO A 74 20.89 0.88 25.13
C PRO A 74 21.42 0.22 26.42
N TYR A 75 22.20 0.94 27.23
CA TYR A 75 22.85 0.40 28.43
C TYR A 75 22.11 0.74 29.72
N LEU A 76 21.55 1.96 29.88
CA LEU A 76 20.81 2.30 31.11
C LEU A 76 19.32 2.01 31.03
N CYS A 77 18.72 1.94 29.84
CA CYS A 77 17.29 1.65 29.65
C CYS A 77 16.38 2.45 30.59
N SER A 78 16.66 3.74 30.71
CA SER A 78 16.07 4.63 31.71
C SER A 78 14.82 5.35 31.22
N ASN A 79 14.41 5.16 29.96
CA ASN A 79 13.15 5.72 29.47
C ASN A 79 11.99 4.95 30.08
N GLU A 80 10.88 5.65 30.27
CA GLU A 80 9.70 5.13 30.94
C GLU A 80 8.48 5.41 30.09
N CYS A 81 7.60 4.41 29.99
CA CYS A 81 6.27 4.56 29.44
C CYS A 81 5.28 4.62 30.61
N ASP A 82 4.50 5.69 30.68
CA ASP A 82 3.50 5.92 31.72
C ASP A 82 2.21 6.42 31.07
N ALA A 83 1.13 5.64 31.15
CA ALA A 83 -0.14 5.97 30.52
C ALA A 83 -0.87 7.15 31.20
N SER A 84 -0.48 7.50 32.43
CA SER A 84 -1.05 8.62 33.18
C SER A 84 -0.42 9.96 32.81
N ASN A 85 0.80 9.95 32.27
CA ASN A 85 1.54 11.14 31.85
C ASN A 85 1.49 11.31 30.32
N PRO A 86 0.83 12.35 29.78
CA PRO A 86 0.74 12.58 28.34
C PRO A 86 2.09 12.64 27.60
N ASP A 87 3.17 13.07 28.26
CA ASP A 87 4.50 13.19 27.66
C ASP A 87 5.22 11.82 27.52
N LEU A 88 4.76 10.81 28.27
CA LEU A 88 5.32 9.45 28.32
C LEU A 88 4.32 8.39 27.83
N ALA A 89 3.10 8.80 27.49
CA ALA A 89 2.04 7.89 27.07
C ALA A 89 2.13 7.59 25.57
N HIS A 90 1.99 6.31 25.22
CA HIS A 90 2.06 5.84 23.82
C HIS A 90 0.75 5.20 23.32
N PRO A 91 -0.37 5.95 23.27
CA PRO A 91 -1.67 5.38 22.92
C PRO A 91 -1.79 5.04 21.41
N PRO A 92 -2.70 4.11 21.02
CA PRO A 92 -2.86 3.67 19.63
C PRO A 92 -3.14 4.77 18.59
N ARG A 93 -3.71 5.91 19.02
CA ARG A 93 -3.99 7.07 18.16
C ARG A 93 -2.74 7.66 17.50
N LEU A 94 -1.57 7.47 18.12
CA LEU A 94 -0.29 7.95 17.61
C LEU A 94 0.22 7.15 16.40
N MET A 95 -0.45 6.08 15.97
CA MET A 95 -0.13 5.41 14.70
C MET A 95 -0.74 6.12 13.48
N LEU A 96 -1.63 7.10 13.71
CA LEU A 96 -2.53 7.66 12.69
C LEU A 96 -2.49 9.20 12.65
N ASP A 97 -1.76 9.83 13.55
CA ASP A 97 -1.67 11.28 13.64
C ASP A 97 -0.83 11.87 12.50
N LYS A 98 -0.68 13.20 12.55
CA LYS A 98 0.18 13.95 11.65
C LYS A 98 1.47 14.22 12.40
N GLU A 99 2.54 13.58 11.96
CA GLU A 99 3.87 13.87 12.47
C GLU A 99 4.31 15.28 12.04
N GLU A 100 4.81 16.06 12.98
CA GLU A 100 5.55 17.29 12.69
C GLU A 100 7.04 16.96 12.52
N GLU A 101 7.76 17.74 11.70
CA GLU A 101 9.16 17.45 11.37
C GLU A 101 10.04 17.31 12.64
N GLY A 102 10.61 16.12 12.83
CA GLY A 102 11.58 15.84 13.88
C GLY A 102 11.02 15.25 15.18
N LEU A 103 9.69 15.16 15.35
CA LEU A 103 9.05 14.59 16.54
C LEU A 103 8.19 13.40 16.15
N ALA A 104 8.81 12.22 16.04
CA ALA A 104 8.07 11.00 15.78
C ALA A 104 7.26 10.60 17.03
N THR A 105 5.94 10.64 16.91
CA THR A 105 5.00 10.04 17.86
C THR A 105 4.79 8.57 17.50
N TYR A 106 4.53 7.72 18.48
CA TYR A 106 4.33 6.29 18.22
C TYR A 106 3.50 5.62 19.30
N TRP A 107 2.71 4.62 18.89
CA TRP A 107 2.16 3.63 19.81
C TRP A 107 3.27 2.66 20.22
N GLN A 108 3.23 2.19 21.47
CA GLN A 108 4.21 1.25 22.01
C GLN A 108 3.52 0.13 22.80
N SER A 109 3.98 -1.10 22.59
CA SER A 109 3.57 -2.25 23.41
C SER A 109 4.34 -2.31 24.73
N VAL A 110 3.85 -3.08 25.69
CA VAL A 110 4.65 -3.56 26.82
C VAL A 110 5.93 -4.26 26.34
N THR A 111 6.95 -4.29 27.21
CA THR A 111 8.18 -5.02 26.90
C THR A 111 7.97 -6.53 26.98
N TRP A 112 8.93 -7.30 26.46
CA TRP A 112 8.85 -8.76 26.48
C TRP A 112 9.19 -9.39 27.85
N SER A 113 8.80 -8.73 28.95
CA SER A 113 9.04 -9.15 30.33
C SER A 113 8.47 -10.54 30.66
N ARG A 114 7.47 -11.01 29.91
CA ARG A 114 6.81 -12.33 30.05
C ARG A 114 7.51 -13.47 29.29
N TYR A 115 8.68 -13.23 28.71
CA TYR A 115 9.47 -14.26 28.02
C TYR A 115 9.67 -15.50 28.92
N PRO A 116 9.47 -16.74 28.41
CA PRO A 116 9.40 -17.15 27.00
C PRO A 116 8.00 -17.09 26.37
N SER A 117 6.97 -16.59 27.07
CA SER A 117 5.63 -16.44 26.48
C SER A 117 5.68 -15.49 25.29
N PRO A 118 5.09 -15.78 24.13
CA PRO A 118 5.11 -14.90 22.97
C PRO A 118 4.57 -13.49 23.27
N LEU A 119 5.26 -12.46 22.76
CA LEU A 119 4.76 -11.09 22.75
C LEU A 119 3.94 -10.89 21.48
N GLU A 120 2.62 -11.09 21.59
CA GLU A 120 1.69 -10.98 20.46
C GLU A 120 0.80 -9.76 20.60
N ALA A 121 0.60 -9.04 19.50
CA ALA A 121 -0.27 -7.87 19.43
C ALA A 121 -1.03 -7.83 18.10
N ASN A 122 -2.32 -7.56 18.17
CA ASN A 122 -3.19 -7.40 17.00
C ASN A 122 -3.63 -5.94 16.90
N ILE A 123 -3.40 -5.33 15.75
CA ILE A 123 -3.85 -3.98 15.44
C ILE A 123 -4.88 -4.08 14.31
N THR A 124 -6.15 -3.86 14.66
CA THR A 124 -7.27 -3.90 13.72
C THR A 124 -7.61 -2.47 13.28
N LEU A 125 -7.67 -2.27 11.97
CA LEU A 125 -7.97 -1.02 11.29
C LEU A 125 -9.30 -1.19 10.55
N SER A 126 -10.34 -0.47 11.00
CA SER A 126 -11.71 -0.64 10.52
C SER A 126 -12.25 0.63 9.88
N TRP A 127 -12.73 0.52 8.63
CA TRP A 127 -13.32 1.65 7.91
C TRP A 127 -14.84 1.66 7.90
N ASN A 128 -15.47 0.53 8.25
CA ASN A 128 -16.91 0.33 8.11
C ASN A 128 -17.44 0.67 6.69
N LYS A 129 -16.57 0.51 5.68
CA LYS A 129 -16.82 0.83 4.28
C LYS A 129 -15.84 0.03 3.43
N SER A 130 -16.31 -0.53 2.31
CA SER A 130 -15.43 -1.17 1.35
C SER A 130 -14.55 -0.13 0.66
N VAL A 131 -13.24 -0.34 0.69
CA VAL A 131 -12.23 0.52 0.07
C VAL A 131 -11.33 -0.29 -0.86
N GLU A 132 -10.70 0.38 -1.82
CA GLU A 132 -9.77 -0.19 -2.80
C GLU A 132 -8.41 0.50 -2.63
N LEU A 133 -7.34 -0.28 -2.45
CA LEU A 133 -5.97 0.26 -2.40
C LEU A 133 -5.55 0.82 -3.75
N THR A 134 -4.81 1.92 -3.70
CA THR A 134 -4.19 2.53 -4.89
C THR A 134 -2.70 2.74 -4.77
N ASP A 135 -2.16 2.63 -3.56
CA ASP A 135 -0.73 2.71 -3.27
C ASP A 135 -0.36 1.70 -2.17
N ASP A 136 0.93 1.55 -1.90
CA ASP A 136 1.46 0.62 -0.90
C ASP A 136 0.88 0.90 0.50
N VAL A 137 0.66 -0.16 1.27
CA VAL A 137 0.42 0.00 2.72
C VAL A 137 1.78 0.02 3.39
N VAL A 138 2.07 1.09 4.15
CA VAL A 138 3.37 1.29 4.78
C VAL A 138 3.20 1.38 6.28
N LEU A 139 3.86 0.48 7.02
CA LEU A 139 3.96 0.51 8.47
C LEU A 139 5.37 0.96 8.85
N THR A 140 5.48 2.01 9.66
CA THR A 140 6.75 2.54 10.14
C THR A 140 6.97 2.15 11.59
N PHE A 141 8.06 1.44 11.86
CA PHE A 141 8.45 0.96 13.19
C PHE A 141 9.63 1.75 13.75
N GLU A 142 9.56 2.16 15.01
CA GLU A 142 10.60 3.00 15.62
C GLU A 142 11.78 2.18 16.18
N TYR A 143 11.47 1.08 16.88
CA TYR A 143 12.46 0.25 17.60
C TYR A 143 12.63 -1.14 16.98
N GLY A 144 12.75 -1.16 15.66
CA GLY A 144 12.98 -2.37 14.87
C GLY A 144 11.70 -3.03 14.37
N ARG A 145 11.78 -3.59 13.16
CA ARG A 145 10.67 -4.29 12.52
C ARG A 145 10.42 -5.66 13.16
N PRO A 146 9.20 -6.21 13.10
CA PRO A 146 8.92 -7.55 13.61
C PRO A 146 9.72 -8.61 12.85
N THR A 147 10.24 -9.60 13.59
CA THR A 147 10.84 -10.80 12.98
C THR A 147 9.78 -11.76 12.46
N VAL A 148 8.55 -11.72 13.00
CA VAL A 148 7.39 -12.47 12.48
C VAL A 148 6.12 -11.62 12.61
N MET A 149 5.43 -11.41 11.50
CA MET A 149 4.11 -10.77 11.47
C MET A 149 3.27 -11.21 10.27
N VAL A 150 1.96 -11.00 10.36
CA VAL A 150 1.00 -11.26 9.28
C VAL A 150 0.13 -10.03 9.07
N LEU A 151 -0.03 -9.62 7.81
CA LEU A 151 -1.08 -8.69 7.42
C LEU A 151 -2.29 -9.51 6.96
N GLU A 152 -3.43 -9.32 7.60
CA GLU A 152 -4.72 -9.92 7.23
C GLU A 152 -5.67 -8.83 6.71
N LYS A 153 -6.64 -9.25 5.91
CA LYS A 153 -7.75 -8.39 5.48
C LYS A 153 -9.10 -9.05 5.71
N SER A 154 -10.14 -8.22 5.82
CA SER A 154 -11.54 -8.62 5.84
C SER A 154 -12.29 -7.96 4.67
N LEU A 155 -13.34 -8.62 4.20
CA LEU A 155 -14.27 -8.11 3.18
C LEU A 155 -15.69 -7.91 3.74
N ASP A 156 -15.92 -8.25 5.00
CA ASP A 156 -17.24 -8.39 5.61
C ASP A 156 -17.31 -7.75 7.01
N ASN A 157 -16.62 -6.62 7.18
CA ASN A 157 -16.60 -5.82 8.40
C ASN A 157 -16.02 -6.58 9.61
N GLY A 158 -14.94 -7.33 9.39
CA GLY A 158 -14.19 -8.03 10.42
C GLY A 158 -14.82 -9.34 10.90
N ARG A 159 -15.84 -9.86 10.21
CA ARG A 159 -16.47 -11.15 10.56
C ARG A 159 -15.58 -12.32 10.18
N THR A 160 -15.00 -12.28 8.98
CA THR A 160 -14.02 -13.24 8.50
C THR A 160 -12.72 -12.54 8.12
N TRP A 161 -11.62 -13.27 8.30
CA TRP A 161 -10.25 -12.80 8.09
C TRP A 161 -9.52 -13.75 7.16
N GLN A 162 -8.79 -13.18 6.21
CA GLN A 162 -7.92 -13.94 5.30
C GLN A 162 -6.53 -13.33 5.30
N PRO A 163 -5.47 -14.14 5.19
CA PRO A 163 -4.11 -13.63 5.10
C PRO A 163 -3.94 -12.82 3.82
N TYR A 164 -3.27 -11.69 3.94
CA TYR A 164 -2.98 -10.80 2.82
C TYR A 164 -1.51 -10.88 2.43
N GLN A 165 -0.61 -10.88 3.42
CA GLN A 165 0.82 -11.11 3.24
C GLN A 165 1.49 -11.57 4.55
N PHE A 166 2.46 -12.47 4.44
CA PHE A 166 3.26 -12.96 5.56
C PHE A 166 4.65 -12.31 5.54
N TYR A 167 5.19 -12.04 6.73
CA TYR A 167 6.51 -11.46 6.91
C TYR A 167 7.25 -12.25 7.99
N ALA A 168 8.44 -12.75 7.67
CA ALA A 168 9.24 -13.53 8.59
C ALA A 168 10.73 -13.31 8.33
N GLU A 169 11.57 -13.48 9.35
CA GLU A 169 13.02 -13.57 9.18
C GLU A 169 13.43 -14.82 8.39
N ASP A 170 12.74 -15.94 8.66
CA ASP A 170 12.78 -17.18 7.87
C ASP A 170 11.33 -17.61 7.58
N CYS A 171 10.93 -17.50 6.31
CA CYS A 171 9.57 -17.83 5.86
C CYS A 171 9.26 -19.33 5.95
N MET A 172 10.27 -20.18 5.79
CA MET A 172 10.10 -21.63 5.83
C MET A 172 9.89 -22.10 7.26
N GLU A 173 10.66 -21.56 8.20
CA GLU A 173 10.54 -21.84 9.63
C GLU A 173 9.21 -21.33 10.20
N ALA A 174 8.86 -20.07 9.94
CA ALA A 174 7.71 -19.44 10.58
C ALA A 174 6.35 -19.91 10.02
N PHE A 175 6.26 -20.14 8.71
CA PHE A 175 4.99 -20.38 8.03
C PHE A 175 5.01 -21.57 7.04
N GLY A 176 6.15 -22.27 6.88
CA GLY A 176 6.27 -23.35 5.88
C GLY A 176 6.15 -22.85 4.44
N MET A 177 6.52 -21.59 4.18
CA MET A 177 6.37 -20.94 2.88
C MET A 177 7.73 -20.58 2.28
N SER A 178 7.85 -20.66 0.95
CA SER A 178 9.02 -20.13 0.25
C SER A 178 9.03 -18.60 0.31
N ALA A 179 10.18 -18.00 0.63
CA ALA A 179 10.38 -16.55 0.52
C ALA A 179 10.23 -16.07 -0.94
N ARG A 180 9.42 -15.03 -1.17
CA ARG A 180 9.14 -14.43 -2.47
C ARG A 180 8.97 -12.92 -2.34
N ARG A 181 9.09 -12.19 -3.45
CA ARG A 181 8.81 -10.75 -3.52
C ARG A 181 7.65 -10.49 -4.47
N ALA A 182 6.88 -9.42 -4.21
CA ALA A 182 5.71 -9.08 -5.03
C ALA A 182 6.09 -8.78 -6.49
N ARG A 183 7.20 -8.05 -6.71
CA ARG A 183 7.74 -7.74 -8.04
C ARG A 183 8.15 -8.96 -8.88
N ASP A 184 8.39 -10.12 -8.24
CA ASP A 184 8.75 -11.36 -8.94
C ASP A 184 7.50 -12.18 -9.36
N MET A 185 6.28 -11.68 -9.08
CA MET A 185 5.04 -12.36 -9.46
C MET A 185 4.75 -12.20 -10.95
N SER A 186 4.08 -13.21 -11.52
CA SER A 186 3.57 -13.17 -12.89
C SER A 186 2.18 -12.53 -12.95
N SER A 187 1.71 -12.20 -14.16
CA SER A 187 0.34 -11.73 -14.39
C SER A 187 -0.74 -12.66 -13.84
N SER A 188 -0.55 -13.98 -13.92
CA SER A 188 -1.47 -14.98 -13.39
C SER A 188 -1.42 -15.13 -11.86
N SER A 189 -0.33 -14.70 -11.22
CA SER A 189 -0.12 -14.81 -9.77
C SER A 189 -0.10 -13.46 -9.04
N ALA A 190 -0.48 -12.38 -9.73
CA ALA A 190 -0.46 -11.01 -9.18
C ALA A 190 -1.32 -10.82 -7.92
N HIS A 191 -2.36 -11.64 -7.72
CA HIS A 191 -3.22 -11.64 -6.53
C HIS A 191 -2.91 -12.80 -5.55
N ARG A 192 -1.75 -13.46 -5.69
CA ARG A 192 -1.32 -14.53 -4.79
C ARG A 192 -0.76 -13.95 -3.49
N VAL A 193 -1.16 -14.56 -2.38
CA VAL A 193 -0.59 -14.33 -1.04
C VAL A 193 0.79 -14.99 -0.96
N LEU A 194 1.77 -14.27 -0.41
CA LEU A 194 3.16 -14.71 -0.32
C LEU A 194 3.74 -14.46 1.08
N CYS A 195 4.90 -15.05 1.33
CA CYS A 195 5.76 -14.71 2.46
C CYS A 195 7.02 -14.01 1.95
N THR A 196 7.41 -12.90 2.56
CA THR A 196 8.63 -12.15 2.23
C THR A 196 9.54 -12.01 3.44
N GLU A 197 10.84 -12.09 3.19
CA GLU A 197 11.90 -11.86 4.18
C GLU A 197 12.53 -10.46 4.06
N GLU A 198 12.13 -9.67 3.03
CA GLU A 198 12.74 -8.38 2.67
C GLU A 198 12.67 -7.35 3.81
N TYR A 199 11.65 -7.45 4.67
CA TYR A 199 11.39 -6.50 5.76
C TYR A 199 11.63 -7.06 7.16
N SER A 200 11.93 -8.36 7.30
CA SER A 200 12.05 -9.02 8.61
C SER A 200 13.44 -9.62 8.85
N ARG A 201 14.23 -9.84 7.80
CA ARG A 201 15.62 -10.29 7.94
C ARG A 201 16.49 -9.17 8.53
N TRP A 202 17.29 -9.50 9.55
CA TRP A 202 18.13 -8.54 10.29
C TRP A 202 17.34 -7.39 10.93
N ALA A 203 16.08 -7.63 11.27
CA ALA A 203 15.23 -6.61 11.87
C ALA A 203 15.75 -6.19 13.26
N GLY A 204 16.00 -4.89 13.43
CA GLY A 204 16.63 -4.30 14.61
C GLY A 204 18.14 -4.01 14.46
N SER A 205 18.81 -4.53 13.42
CA SER A 205 20.22 -4.22 13.13
C SER A 205 20.38 -3.08 12.11
N LYS A 206 19.50 -3.04 11.09
CA LYS A 206 19.42 -1.94 10.14
C LYS A 206 18.47 -0.86 10.62
N LYS A 207 18.79 0.42 10.36
CA LYS A 207 17.90 1.58 10.62
C LYS A 207 16.69 1.65 9.66
N GLU A 208 16.33 0.56 9.00
CA GLU A 208 15.15 0.47 8.15
C GLU A 208 13.91 0.29 9.02
N LYS A 209 13.01 1.26 8.98
CA LYS A 209 11.81 1.31 9.81
C LYS A 209 10.56 0.75 9.11
N HIS A 210 10.55 0.71 7.79
CA HIS A 210 9.34 0.44 7.03
C HIS A 210 9.14 -1.05 6.72
N VAL A 211 7.90 -1.51 6.90
CA VAL A 211 7.35 -2.75 6.34
C VAL A 211 6.30 -2.35 5.30
N ARG A 212 6.36 -2.95 4.10
CA ARG A 212 5.45 -2.60 3.01
C ARG A 212 4.57 -3.77 2.59
N PHE A 213 3.36 -3.47 2.18
CA PHE A 213 2.55 -4.31 1.31
C PHE A 213 2.53 -3.67 -0.08
N GLU A 214 3.18 -4.33 -1.03
CA GLU A 214 3.59 -3.78 -2.32
C GLU A 214 2.43 -3.82 -3.33
N VAL A 215 1.60 -2.79 -3.31
CA VAL A 215 0.49 -2.60 -4.26
C VAL A 215 1.03 -2.11 -5.60
N ARG A 216 1.96 -1.16 -5.57
CA ARG A 216 2.56 -0.59 -6.79
C ARG A 216 3.30 -1.64 -7.60
N ASP A 217 4.06 -2.51 -6.95
CA ASP A 217 4.77 -3.61 -7.62
C ASP A 217 3.78 -4.57 -8.31
N ARG A 218 2.64 -4.86 -7.67
CA ARG A 218 1.59 -5.70 -8.28
C ARG A 218 0.87 -5.02 -9.44
N PHE A 219 0.68 -3.70 -9.38
CA PHE A 219 0.18 -2.93 -10.53
C PHE A 219 1.20 -2.88 -11.67
N ALA A 220 2.50 -2.77 -11.37
CA ALA A 220 3.57 -2.72 -12.35
C ALA A 220 3.67 -3.98 -13.21
N ILE A 221 3.21 -5.14 -12.72
CA ILE A 221 3.07 -6.37 -13.51
C ILE A 221 2.22 -6.15 -14.78
N PHE A 222 1.24 -5.24 -14.71
CA PHE A 222 0.34 -4.93 -15.83
C PHE A 222 0.64 -3.56 -16.46
N ALA A 223 0.93 -2.54 -15.64
CA ALA A 223 1.14 -1.16 -16.09
C ALA A 223 2.59 -0.84 -16.50
N GLY A 224 3.52 -1.77 -16.30
CA GLY A 224 4.95 -1.55 -16.42
C GLY A 224 5.57 -0.87 -15.19
N PRO A 225 6.90 -0.82 -15.08
CA PRO A 225 7.61 -0.32 -13.89
C PRO A 225 7.30 1.15 -13.57
N ASP A 226 7.10 1.98 -14.60
CA ASP A 226 6.77 3.41 -14.45
C ASP A 226 5.25 3.67 -14.30
N LEU A 227 4.43 2.62 -14.23
CA LEU A 227 2.96 2.67 -14.19
C LEU A 227 2.35 3.52 -15.33
N ARG A 228 2.95 3.50 -16.52
CA ARG A 228 2.48 4.29 -17.68
C ARG A 228 1.39 3.58 -18.48
N ASN A 229 1.39 2.25 -18.53
CA ASN A 229 0.42 1.46 -19.29
C ASN A 229 -0.86 1.18 -18.47
N MET A 230 -1.52 2.25 -18.02
CA MET A 230 -2.72 2.15 -17.18
C MET A 230 -3.90 1.48 -17.91
N ASP A 231 -3.98 1.62 -19.23
CA ASP A 231 -4.98 0.96 -20.07
C ASP A 231 -4.97 -0.57 -19.91
N ASN A 232 -3.77 -1.17 -19.90
CA ASN A 232 -3.64 -2.61 -19.66
C ASN A 232 -4.01 -2.98 -18.21
N LEU A 233 -3.64 -2.16 -17.22
CA LEU A 233 -4.05 -2.39 -15.84
C LEU A 233 -5.58 -2.36 -15.70
N TYR A 234 -6.26 -1.34 -16.22
CA TYR A 234 -7.72 -1.24 -16.18
C TYR A 234 -8.39 -2.41 -16.90
N THR A 235 -7.88 -2.80 -18.07
CA THR A 235 -8.35 -3.97 -18.81
C THR A 235 -8.23 -5.25 -17.98
N ARG A 236 -7.13 -5.42 -17.23
CA ARG A 236 -6.90 -6.58 -16.36
C ARG A 236 -7.72 -6.52 -15.08
N MET A 237 -7.97 -5.35 -14.52
CA MET A 237 -8.87 -5.19 -13.36
C MET A 237 -10.31 -5.61 -13.69
N GLU A 238 -10.75 -5.46 -14.94
CA GLU A 238 -12.06 -5.93 -15.40
C GLU A 238 -12.06 -7.42 -15.77
N SER A 239 -11.06 -7.86 -16.55
CA SER A 239 -11.04 -9.21 -17.13
C SER A 239 -10.45 -10.30 -16.22
N ALA A 240 -9.52 -9.95 -15.32
CA ALA A 240 -8.86 -10.92 -14.44
C ALA A 240 -9.66 -11.13 -13.16
N LYS A 241 -10.30 -12.30 -13.06
CA LYS A 241 -11.08 -12.70 -11.89
C LYS A 241 -10.26 -12.58 -10.61
N GLY A 242 -10.83 -11.91 -9.61
CA GLY A 242 -10.26 -11.77 -8.27
C GLY A 242 -9.16 -10.70 -8.13
N LEU A 243 -8.65 -10.11 -9.22
CA LEU A 243 -7.60 -9.10 -9.14
C LEU A 243 -8.10 -7.82 -8.45
N LYS A 244 -9.27 -7.30 -8.85
CA LYS A 244 -9.88 -6.12 -8.22
C LYS A 244 -10.26 -6.38 -6.75
N ASP A 245 -10.84 -7.54 -6.47
CA ASP A 245 -11.21 -7.95 -5.12
C ASP A 245 -9.98 -8.16 -4.22
N PHE A 246 -8.82 -8.51 -4.79
CA PHE A 246 -7.57 -8.61 -4.06
C PHE A 246 -7.16 -7.27 -3.44
N PHE A 247 -7.40 -6.14 -4.10
CA PHE A 247 -7.13 -4.80 -3.55
C PHE A 247 -8.29 -4.20 -2.76
N THR A 248 -9.41 -4.92 -2.67
CA THR A 248 -10.58 -4.52 -1.90
C THR A 248 -10.50 -5.09 -0.47
N PHE A 249 -10.91 -4.28 0.52
CA PHE A 249 -11.16 -4.70 1.91
C PHE A 249 -12.12 -3.75 2.64
N THR A 250 -12.63 -4.18 3.78
CA THR A 250 -13.33 -3.33 4.77
C THR A 250 -12.48 -3.07 6.01
N ASP A 251 -11.57 -3.99 6.34
CA ASP A 251 -10.70 -3.94 7.52
C ASP A 251 -9.35 -4.58 7.21
N LEU A 252 -8.30 -4.08 7.86
CA LEU A 252 -6.97 -4.67 7.90
C LEU A 252 -6.65 -5.07 9.34
N ARG A 253 -5.90 -6.16 9.51
CA ARG A 253 -5.37 -6.54 10.82
C ARG A 253 -3.89 -6.86 10.69
N VAL A 254 -3.09 -6.15 11.47
CA VAL A 254 -1.66 -6.43 11.64
C VAL A 254 -1.54 -7.36 12.84
N ARG A 255 -1.10 -8.60 12.60
CA ARG A 255 -0.82 -9.59 13.65
C ARG A 255 0.68 -9.65 13.88
N LEU A 256 1.13 -9.06 14.96
CA LEU A 256 2.52 -9.07 15.40
C LEU A 256 2.74 -10.32 16.25
N LEU A 257 3.68 -11.18 15.84
CA LEU A 257 3.90 -12.50 16.46
C LEU A 257 5.25 -12.60 17.18
N ARG A 258 6.29 -11.92 16.66
CA ARG A 258 7.61 -11.87 17.30
C ARG A 258 8.29 -10.50 17.07
N PRO A 259 8.82 -9.83 18.11
CA PRO A 259 9.44 -8.51 17.98
C PRO A 259 10.80 -8.58 17.28
N ALA A 260 11.43 -7.42 17.07
CA ALA A 260 12.78 -7.34 16.53
C ALA A 260 13.78 -8.05 17.46
N LEU A 261 14.68 -8.87 16.91
CA LEU A 261 15.72 -9.56 17.69
C LEU A 261 17.12 -8.98 17.49
N GLY A 262 17.31 -8.13 16.47
CA GLY A 262 18.62 -7.59 16.11
C GLY A 262 19.54 -8.62 15.43
N GLY A 263 19.01 -9.74 14.92
CA GLY A 263 19.78 -10.79 14.29
C GLY A 263 20.60 -11.66 15.25
N THR A 264 20.23 -11.67 16.53
CA THR A 264 20.89 -12.46 17.58
C THR A 264 19.86 -13.11 18.49
N TYR A 265 20.31 -13.98 19.40
CA TYR A 265 19.47 -14.64 20.37
C TYR A 265 18.84 -13.63 21.36
N VAL A 266 17.71 -14.03 21.94
CA VAL A 266 17.05 -13.25 22.99
C VAL A 266 17.97 -13.14 24.21
N GLN A 267 18.34 -11.91 24.57
CA GLN A 267 19.08 -11.59 25.79
C GLN A 267 18.11 -11.56 26.97
N ARG A 268 18.16 -12.59 27.83
CA ARG A 268 17.19 -12.77 28.93
C ARG A 268 17.42 -11.81 30.09
N GLU A 269 18.63 -11.26 30.15
CA GLU A 269 19.11 -10.32 31.15
C GLU A 269 18.52 -8.92 30.89
N ASN A 270 18.18 -8.62 29.63
CA ASN A 270 17.64 -7.33 29.21
C ASN A 270 16.45 -7.50 28.25
N LEU A 271 15.28 -7.83 28.81
CA LEU A 271 14.03 -7.97 28.05
C LEU A 271 13.38 -6.62 27.69
N TYR A 272 13.82 -5.53 28.32
CA TYR A 272 13.29 -4.17 28.14
C TYR A 272 13.57 -3.56 26.76
N LYS A 273 14.40 -4.21 25.94
CA LYS A 273 14.70 -3.81 24.57
C LYS A 273 13.79 -4.46 23.51
N TYR A 274 12.97 -5.42 23.91
CA TYR A 274 12.08 -6.15 23.01
C TYR A 274 10.65 -5.68 23.21
N PHE A 275 10.14 -4.89 22.27
CA PHE A 275 8.77 -4.39 22.23
C PHE A 275 8.42 -4.00 20.79
N TYR A 276 7.15 -3.67 20.55
CA TYR A 276 6.71 -3.06 19.30
C TYR A 276 6.52 -1.57 19.49
N ALA A 277 6.95 -0.78 18.50
CA ALA A 277 6.65 0.64 18.44
C ALA A 277 6.35 1.03 17.00
N ILE A 278 5.17 1.60 16.75
CA ILE A 278 4.68 1.98 15.41
C ILE A 278 4.36 3.46 15.42
N SER A 279 5.04 4.22 14.59
CA SER A 279 4.87 5.67 14.43
C SER A 279 3.80 6.03 13.43
N ASN A 280 3.76 5.33 12.28
CA ASN A 280 2.78 5.64 11.26
C ASN A 280 2.30 4.40 10.52
N ILE A 281 1.00 4.35 10.26
CA ILE A 281 0.38 3.40 9.34
C ILE A 281 -0.26 4.19 8.20
N GLU A 282 0.38 4.14 7.04
CA GLU A 282 -0.12 4.79 5.84
C GLU A 282 -0.91 3.80 4.98
N VAL A 283 -2.18 4.16 4.74
CA VAL A 283 -3.09 3.42 3.88
C VAL A 283 -3.68 4.41 2.89
N ILE A 284 -3.38 4.23 1.60
CA ILE A 284 -3.82 5.12 0.52
C ILE A 284 -4.73 4.34 -0.42
N GLY A 285 -5.92 4.88 -0.67
CA GLY A 285 -6.90 4.22 -1.50
C GLY A 285 -8.11 5.10 -1.79
N ARG A 286 -9.15 4.46 -2.32
CA ARG A 286 -10.43 5.11 -2.63
C ARG A 286 -11.60 4.27 -2.14
N CYS A 287 -12.78 4.87 -1.98
CA CYS A 287 -13.98 4.09 -1.68
C CYS A 287 -14.37 3.19 -2.87
N LYS A 288 -14.72 1.92 -2.60
CA LYS A 288 -15.37 1.06 -3.59
C LYS A 288 -16.78 1.56 -3.87
N CYS A 289 -17.01 2.14 -5.03
CA CYS A 289 -18.32 2.62 -5.46
C CYS A 289 -18.84 1.91 -6.73
N ASN A 290 -18.23 0.77 -7.08
CA ASN A 290 -18.59 -0.06 -8.24
C ASN A 290 -18.70 0.73 -9.56
N LEU A 291 -17.86 1.74 -9.73
CA LEU A 291 -17.86 2.66 -10.88
C LEU A 291 -19.16 3.48 -11.07
N HIS A 292 -19.90 3.76 -9.98
CA HIS A 292 -21.14 4.56 -9.98
C HIS A 292 -21.11 5.79 -9.08
N ALA A 293 -19.96 6.22 -8.58
CA ALA A 293 -19.85 7.49 -7.85
C ALA A 293 -18.44 8.05 -7.96
N ASN A 294 -18.33 9.36 -8.13
CA ASN A 294 -17.07 10.11 -8.11
C ASN A 294 -16.83 10.84 -6.78
N LEU A 295 -17.78 10.76 -5.84
CA LEU A 295 -17.68 11.34 -4.51
C LEU A 295 -17.95 10.29 -3.43
N CYS A 296 -17.16 10.35 -2.36
CA CYS A 296 -17.32 9.55 -1.15
C CYS A 296 -17.18 10.48 0.05
N SER A 297 -18.22 10.56 0.87
CA SER A 297 -18.32 11.50 1.98
C SER A 297 -18.73 10.78 3.26
N VAL A 298 -18.43 11.38 4.42
CA VAL A 298 -18.85 10.82 5.72
C VAL A 298 -20.35 11.10 5.89
N ARG A 299 -21.15 10.03 5.99
CA ARG A 299 -22.58 10.08 6.30
C ARG A 299 -22.89 9.13 7.43
N GLU A 300 -23.60 9.61 8.45
CA GLU A 300 -23.99 8.81 9.62
C GLU A 300 -22.76 8.19 10.35
N GLY A 301 -21.63 8.89 10.33
CA GLY A 301 -20.41 8.47 11.04
C GLY A 301 -19.54 7.43 10.32
N SER A 302 -19.81 7.12 9.05
CA SER A 302 -18.93 6.30 8.19
C SER A 302 -18.85 6.85 6.76
N LEU A 303 -17.79 6.51 6.04
CA LEU A 303 -17.68 6.83 4.61
C LEU A 303 -18.77 6.12 3.81
N GLN A 304 -19.44 6.84 2.90
CA GLN A 304 -20.44 6.29 1.99
C GLN A 304 -20.29 6.92 0.59
N CYS A 305 -20.55 6.14 -0.45
CA CYS A 305 -20.54 6.65 -1.83
C CYS A 305 -21.77 7.52 -2.10
N GLU A 306 -21.58 8.64 -2.82
CA GLU A 306 -22.69 9.46 -3.32
C GLU A 306 -23.18 8.89 -4.66
N CYS A 307 -24.06 7.91 -4.57
CA CYS A 307 -24.41 7.07 -5.72
C CYS A 307 -25.16 7.81 -6.84
N GLU A 308 -24.60 7.68 -8.04
CA GLU A 308 -25.18 8.09 -9.32
C GLU A 308 -25.74 6.87 -10.08
N HIS A 309 -26.01 7.00 -11.38
CA HIS A 309 -26.44 5.91 -12.26
C HIS A 309 -27.68 5.15 -11.76
N ASN A 310 -28.55 5.85 -11.01
CA ASN A 310 -29.73 5.30 -10.36
C ASN A 310 -29.46 4.12 -9.40
N THR A 311 -28.25 4.07 -8.84
CA THR A 311 -27.84 3.09 -7.83
C THR A 311 -28.00 3.63 -6.40
N THR A 312 -27.89 2.75 -5.40
CA THR A 312 -28.00 3.08 -3.98
C THR A 312 -27.27 2.03 -3.12
N GLY A 313 -27.20 2.23 -1.80
CA GLY A 313 -26.39 1.45 -0.87
C GLY A 313 -24.98 2.04 -0.68
N PRO A 314 -24.23 1.58 0.34
CA PRO A 314 -22.95 2.19 0.73
C PRO A 314 -21.90 2.14 -0.39
N ASP A 315 -21.92 1.07 -1.19
CA ASP A 315 -20.98 0.83 -2.31
C ASP A 315 -21.64 1.01 -3.69
N CYS A 316 -22.86 1.57 -3.75
CA CYS A 316 -23.65 1.63 -5.00
C CYS A 316 -23.95 0.25 -5.62
N GLY A 317 -24.03 -0.79 -4.78
CA GLY A 317 -24.19 -2.19 -5.16
C GLY A 317 -25.63 -2.65 -5.45
N LYS A 318 -26.60 -1.74 -5.53
CA LYS A 318 -28.01 -2.08 -5.81
C LYS A 318 -28.73 -0.98 -6.58
N CYS A 319 -29.75 -1.33 -7.35
CA CYS A 319 -30.61 -0.36 -8.02
C CYS A 319 -31.64 0.29 -7.06
N LYS A 320 -31.91 1.58 -7.27
CA LYS A 320 -33.02 2.30 -6.62
C LYS A 320 -34.35 1.62 -6.93
N LYS A 321 -35.35 1.76 -6.04
CA LYS A 321 -36.63 1.02 -6.09
C LYS A 321 -37.33 1.07 -7.45
N ASN A 322 -37.34 2.24 -8.10
CA ASN A 322 -38.03 2.48 -9.38
C ASN A 322 -37.17 2.19 -10.63
N PHE A 323 -35.92 1.72 -10.46
CA PHE A 323 -34.96 1.51 -11.54
C PHE A 323 -34.50 0.04 -11.64
N ARG A 324 -35.43 -0.90 -11.44
CA ARG A 324 -35.15 -2.34 -11.33
C ARG A 324 -35.61 -3.15 -12.54
N THR A 325 -35.69 -2.54 -13.72
CA THR A 325 -36.12 -3.26 -14.93
C THR A 325 -35.10 -4.25 -15.45
N ARG A 326 -33.82 -4.05 -15.09
CA ARG A 326 -32.73 -4.99 -15.33
C ARG A 326 -31.96 -5.27 -14.05
N ALA A 327 -31.27 -6.41 -14.01
CA ALA A 327 -30.37 -6.74 -12.92
C ALA A 327 -29.26 -5.68 -12.78
N TRP A 328 -28.87 -5.42 -11.53
CA TRP A 328 -27.77 -4.53 -11.21
C TRP A 328 -26.46 -5.08 -11.80
N ARG A 329 -25.62 -4.17 -12.31
CA ARG A 329 -24.26 -4.45 -12.79
C ARG A 329 -23.37 -3.29 -12.38
N ALA A 330 -22.15 -3.58 -11.95
CA ALA A 330 -21.13 -2.56 -11.76
C ALA A 330 -20.84 -1.84 -13.10
N GLY A 331 -20.38 -0.59 -13.03
CA GLY A 331 -19.72 0.03 -14.17
C GLY A 331 -18.47 -0.77 -14.56
N SER A 332 -18.01 -0.61 -15.80
CA SER A 332 -16.82 -1.28 -16.32
C SER A 332 -15.84 -0.23 -16.83
N TYR A 333 -14.54 -0.49 -16.66
CA TYR A 333 -13.49 0.35 -17.26
C TYR A 333 -13.46 0.25 -18.80
N LEU A 334 -14.10 -0.78 -19.36
CA LEU A 334 -14.17 -1.01 -20.80
C LEU A 334 -15.52 -0.56 -21.40
N PRO A 335 -15.52 -0.08 -22.66
CA PRO A 335 -14.36 0.16 -23.52
C PRO A 335 -13.58 1.42 -23.11
N LEU A 336 -12.27 1.42 -23.30
CA LEU A 336 -11.42 2.60 -23.06
C LEU A 336 -11.76 3.72 -24.08
N PRO A 337 -11.63 5.01 -23.71
CA PRO A 337 -11.11 5.53 -22.43
C PRO A 337 -12.19 5.83 -21.38
N HIS A 338 -13.49 5.78 -21.73
CA HIS A 338 -14.57 6.26 -20.87
C HIS A 338 -15.31 5.16 -20.09
N GLY A 339 -15.03 3.90 -20.41
CA GLY A 339 -15.70 2.75 -19.82
C GLY A 339 -17.19 2.68 -20.17
N SER A 340 -17.93 1.92 -19.36
CA SER A 340 -19.38 1.78 -19.49
C SER A 340 -20.06 1.95 -18.13
N PRO A 341 -21.07 2.84 -18.00
CA PRO A 341 -21.68 3.18 -16.71
C PRO A 341 -22.58 2.07 -16.15
N ASN A 342 -23.11 1.19 -17.02
CA ASN A 342 -24.04 0.11 -16.68
C ASN A 342 -25.19 0.54 -15.74
N ALA A 343 -25.73 1.74 -15.95
CA ALA A 343 -26.71 2.36 -15.05
C ALA A 343 -28.00 1.53 -14.85
N CYS A 344 -28.66 1.69 -13.71
CA CYS A 344 -29.96 1.09 -13.47
C CYS A 344 -31.04 1.78 -14.33
N ALA A 345 -32.01 1.02 -14.83
CA ALA A 345 -33.01 1.48 -15.79
C ALA A 345 -34.43 1.45 -15.20
N ALA A 346 -35.24 2.47 -15.52
CA ALA A 346 -36.66 2.48 -15.20
C ALA A 346 -37.48 1.82 -16.33
N VAL A 347 -38.77 1.62 -16.08
CA VAL A 347 -39.71 1.07 -17.08
C VAL A 347 -39.84 2.06 -18.22
N GLY A 348 -39.64 1.59 -19.45
CA GLY A 348 -39.72 2.42 -20.66
C GLY A 348 -38.49 3.30 -20.92
N SER A 349 -37.43 3.26 -20.10
CA SER A 349 -36.20 4.01 -20.37
C SER A 349 -35.37 3.36 -21.49
N ALA A 350 -35.28 4.02 -22.64
CA ALA A 350 -34.39 3.65 -23.75
C ALA A 350 -32.93 4.08 -23.49
N PHE A 351 -32.37 3.82 -22.30
CA PHE A 351 -30.96 4.12 -22.03
C PHE A 351 -30.10 2.88 -22.28
N GLY A 352 -29.50 2.80 -23.48
CA GLY A 352 -28.42 1.83 -23.74
C GLY A 352 -28.27 1.25 -25.15
N SER A 353 -28.63 1.95 -26.22
CA SER A 353 -28.16 1.55 -27.56
C SER A 353 -26.86 2.30 -27.88
N ILE A 354 -25.74 1.65 -27.62
CA ILE A 354 -24.49 1.97 -28.34
C ILE A 354 -24.83 1.88 -29.83
N GLY A 355 -24.57 2.94 -30.59
CA GLY A 355 -24.78 2.98 -32.03
C GLY A 355 -24.20 1.72 -32.67
N LYS A 356 -25.06 0.92 -33.31
CA LYS A 356 -24.61 -0.20 -34.14
C LYS A 356 -23.71 0.40 -35.22
N ALA A 357 -22.44 0.00 -35.24
CA ALA A 357 -21.60 0.13 -36.41
C ALA A 357 -22.38 -0.37 -37.63
N GLN A 358 -22.46 0.45 -38.67
CA GLN A 358 -23.06 0.07 -39.95
C GLN A 358 -22.43 -1.25 -40.42
N LYS A 359 -23.28 -2.25 -40.60
CA LYS A 359 -22.90 -3.54 -41.18
C LYS A 359 -22.65 -3.31 -42.67
N GLU A 360 -21.39 -3.25 -43.09
CA GLU A 360 -21.04 -3.42 -44.50
C GLU A 360 -21.55 -4.79 -45.00
N PRO A 361 -22.03 -4.91 -46.25
CA PRO A 361 -22.54 -6.17 -46.77
C PRO A 361 -21.38 -7.14 -47.06
N ALA A 362 -21.47 -8.36 -46.55
CA ALA A 362 -20.55 -9.43 -46.92
C ALA A 362 -20.80 -9.89 -48.37
N PRO A 363 -19.76 -10.21 -49.16
CA PRO A 363 -19.91 -10.77 -50.50
C PRO A 363 -20.40 -12.22 -50.45
N GLN A 364 -21.31 -12.56 -51.36
CA GLN A 364 -21.90 -13.90 -51.53
C GLN A 364 -20.87 -14.90 -52.09
N ALA A 365 -20.86 -16.12 -51.53
CA ALA A 365 -20.22 -17.29 -52.13
C ALA A 365 -21.29 -18.17 -52.85
N PRO A 366 -20.94 -18.87 -53.94
CA PRO A 366 -21.90 -19.54 -54.79
C PRO A 366 -22.33 -20.92 -54.27
N ALA A 367 -23.54 -21.31 -54.70
CA ALA A 367 -24.24 -22.54 -54.32
C ALA A 367 -23.62 -23.82 -54.92
N VAL A 368 -23.74 -24.93 -54.19
CA VAL A 368 -23.40 -26.30 -54.60
C VAL A 368 -24.69 -27.13 -54.69
N THR A 369 -24.83 -27.91 -55.75
CA THR A 369 -25.94 -28.82 -56.05
C THR A 369 -25.67 -30.23 -55.52
N GLU A 370 -26.69 -30.88 -54.92
CA GLU A 370 -26.77 -32.32 -54.55
C GLU A 370 -26.82 -33.24 -55.80
N ALA A 371 -26.64 -34.58 -55.81
CA ALA A 371 -26.80 -35.71 -54.85
C ALA A 371 -26.14 -36.99 -55.46
N PRO A 372 -26.41 -38.28 -55.06
CA PRO A 372 -26.80 -38.87 -53.75
C PRO A 372 -26.07 -40.21 -53.40
N GLY A 373 -26.24 -40.71 -52.16
CA GLY A 373 -26.52 -42.14 -51.94
C GLY A 373 -25.85 -42.92 -50.78
N ARG A 374 -26.70 -43.33 -49.82
CA ARG A 374 -26.80 -44.67 -49.16
C ARG A 374 -26.16 -44.89 -47.78
N GLY A 375 -26.98 -45.34 -46.80
CA GLY A 375 -26.56 -46.35 -45.79
C GLY A 375 -26.98 -46.13 -44.33
N SER A 376 -28.16 -46.65 -43.98
CA SER A 376 -28.81 -46.80 -42.65
C SER A 376 -28.00 -47.47 -41.51
N THR A 377 -28.24 -47.04 -40.24
CA THR A 377 -28.68 -47.81 -39.03
C THR A 377 -28.04 -47.38 -37.69
N SER A 378 -28.84 -47.46 -36.63
CA SER A 378 -28.59 -47.31 -35.17
C SER A 378 -29.36 -48.46 -34.46
N PRO A 379 -29.32 -48.73 -33.12
CA PRO A 379 -28.51 -48.16 -32.00
C PRO A 379 -27.98 -49.18 -30.91
N THR A 380 -27.02 -48.72 -30.06
CA THR A 380 -26.81 -49.00 -28.59
C THR A 380 -26.42 -50.42 -28.04
N PRO A 381 -26.02 -50.59 -26.74
CA PRO A 381 -24.64 -50.53 -26.17
C PRO A 381 -24.22 -51.87 -25.47
N PRO A 382 -23.03 -51.98 -24.82
CA PRO A 382 -23.02 -51.99 -23.35
C PRO A 382 -21.72 -51.53 -22.64
N THR A 383 -21.81 -51.64 -21.31
CA THR A 383 -21.06 -51.18 -20.14
C THR A 383 -19.64 -51.75 -19.90
N SER A 384 -18.85 -51.00 -19.11
CA SER A 384 -18.02 -51.43 -17.94
C SER A 384 -16.48 -51.38 -18.00
N THR A 385 -15.93 -50.74 -16.94
CA THR A 385 -14.74 -51.02 -16.11
C THR A 385 -13.29 -50.72 -16.59
N SER A 386 -12.65 -49.81 -15.80
CA SER A 386 -11.22 -49.55 -15.54
C SER A 386 -10.36 -50.81 -15.23
N PRO A 387 -9.00 -50.80 -15.36
CA PRO A 387 -8.06 -50.03 -14.51
C PRO A 387 -6.74 -49.49 -15.15
N ALA A 388 -6.04 -48.64 -14.38
CA ALA A 388 -4.77 -47.97 -14.69
C ALA A 388 -3.51 -48.86 -14.57
N PRO A 389 -2.36 -48.44 -15.16
CA PRO A 389 -1.04 -48.70 -14.56
C PRO A 389 -0.01 -47.54 -14.82
N PRO A 390 1.32 -47.64 -14.55
CA PRO A 390 1.99 -46.94 -13.44
C PRO A 390 3.21 -46.06 -13.84
N VAL A 391 3.80 -45.43 -12.82
CA VAL A 391 5.01 -44.55 -12.82
C VAL A 391 6.33 -45.35 -12.90
N PRO A 392 7.42 -44.78 -13.45
CA PRO A 392 8.79 -45.15 -13.07
C PRO A 392 9.70 -43.97 -12.62
N PRO A 393 10.88 -44.26 -12.02
CA PRO A 393 11.55 -43.38 -11.04
C PRO A 393 12.80 -42.64 -11.55
N SER A 394 13.27 -41.70 -10.72
CA SER A 394 14.51 -40.91 -10.82
C SER A 394 15.80 -41.70 -10.55
N PRO A 395 16.95 -41.22 -11.05
CA PRO A 395 18.21 -41.34 -10.31
C PRO A 395 19.09 -40.06 -10.33
N GLN A 396 19.94 -39.93 -9.31
CA GLN A 396 21.16 -39.09 -9.20
C GLN A 396 22.34 -40.05 -8.86
N PRO A 397 23.62 -39.60 -8.72
CA PRO A 397 24.44 -38.76 -9.60
C PRO A 397 25.85 -39.38 -9.83
N THR A 398 26.60 -38.98 -10.86
CA THR A 398 28.06 -39.19 -10.95
C THR A 398 28.75 -38.06 -11.70
N GLY A 399 29.86 -37.56 -11.17
CA GLY A 399 30.66 -36.47 -11.74
C GLY A 399 31.82 -36.92 -12.64
N GLY A 400 32.56 -35.93 -13.16
CA GLY A 400 33.93 -36.10 -13.66
C GLY A 400 34.26 -35.51 -15.04
N TYR A 401 34.83 -34.29 -15.04
CA TYR A 401 35.88 -33.73 -15.91
C TYR A 401 36.04 -34.17 -17.39
N GLN A 402 36.03 -33.21 -18.34
CA GLN A 402 37.28 -32.65 -18.92
C GLN A 402 37.03 -31.44 -19.84
N SER A 403 38.04 -30.58 -19.84
CA SER A 403 38.22 -29.29 -20.53
C SER A 403 38.56 -29.45 -22.02
N LEU A 404 38.22 -28.47 -22.85
CA LEU A 404 39.10 -27.95 -23.91
C LEU A 404 38.61 -26.56 -24.38
N LEU A 405 39.59 -25.67 -24.48
CA LEU A 405 39.53 -24.24 -24.84
C LEU A 405 39.05 -24.01 -26.28
N TRP A 406 38.61 -22.79 -26.61
CA TRP A 406 39.06 -21.94 -27.74
C TRP A 406 38.26 -20.61 -27.76
N LEU A 407 38.93 -19.51 -27.41
CA LEU A 407 38.69 -18.12 -27.87
C LEU A 407 39.71 -17.86 -29.03
N PRO A 408 39.67 -16.78 -29.85
CA PRO A 408 39.12 -15.43 -29.63
C PRO A 408 38.31 -14.87 -30.86
N LEU A 409 37.66 -13.71 -30.85
CA LEU A 409 38.24 -12.37 -31.06
C LEU A 409 37.18 -11.26 -30.91
N ALA A 410 37.67 -10.08 -30.51
CA ALA A 410 36.98 -8.85 -30.18
C ALA A 410 36.62 -7.97 -31.39
N GLY A 411 35.71 -7.01 -31.18
CA GLY A 411 35.62 -5.81 -32.03
C GLY A 411 34.38 -4.93 -31.89
N VAL A 412 34.54 -3.79 -31.19
CA VAL A 412 33.85 -2.48 -31.33
C VAL A 412 32.50 -2.24 -30.60
N PRO A 413 32.43 -1.18 -29.76
CA PRO A 413 31.23 -0.37 -29.59
C PRO A 413 31.48 1.10 -29.94
N ALA A 414 30.51 1.72 -30.63
CA ALA A 414 30.42 3.17 -30.79
C ALA A 414 28.95 3.59 -30.67
N PHE A 415 28.61 4.38 -29.67
CA PHE A 415 28.18 5.78 -29.80
C PHE A 415 27.65 6.35 -28.48
N LEU A 416 28.11 7.55 -28.14
CA LEU A 416 27.80 8.37 -26.97
C LEU A 416 26.67 9.37 -27.29
N LYS A 417 25.67 9.45 -26.39
CA LYS A 417 24.86 10.62 -25.91
C LYS A 417 24.03 11.45 -26.92
N PRO A 418 22.96 12.21 -26.51
CA PRO A 418 22.87 13.00 -25.27
C PRO A 418 21.56 12.95 -24.44
N GLU A 419 21.71 13.49 -23.23
CA GLU A 419 20.74 13.87 -22.19
C GLU A 419 19.88 15.09 -22.60
N ASP A 420 18.63 15.22 -22.11
CA ASP A 420 18.06 16.44 -21.48
C ASP A 420 16.63 16.22 -20.88
N PRO A 421 15.98 17.15 -20.10
CA PRO A 421 15.55 16.86 -18.73
C PRO A 421 14.06 17.15 -18.40
N ARG A 422 13.63 16.63 -17.25
CA ARG A 422 12.60 17.09 -16.27
C ARG A 422 11.51 18.09 -16.73
N CYS A 423 10.25 17.66 -16.63
CA CYS A 423 9.10 18.54 -16.37
C CYS A 423 9.17 19.08 -14.93
N LEU A 424 9.54 20.35 -14.77
CA LEU A 424 9.30 21.12 -13.55
C LEU A 424 7.86 21.62 -13.54
N LEU A 425 7.11 21.24 -12.50
CA LEU A 425 5.82 21.82 -12.14
C LEU A 425 6.01 23.29 -11.75
N LEU A 426 5.62 24.21 -12.63
CA LEU A 426 5.37 25.60 -12.24
C LEU A 426 3.94 25.70 -11.69
N ARG A 427 3.88 25.76 -10.36
CA ARG A 427 2.74 26.25 -9.59
C ARG A 427 2.57 27.73 -9.89
N VAL A 428 1.53 28.10 -10.65
CA VAL A 428 1.13 29.50 -10.84
C VAL A 428 0.21 29.86 -9.68
N GLU A 429 0.77 30.54 -8.68
CA GLU A 429 0.00 31.28 -7.69
C GLU A 429 -0.42 32.65 -8.25
N ASN A 430 -1.57 33.10 -7.77
CA ASN A 430 -2.37 34.24 -8.19
C ASN A 430 -1.63 35.49 -8.67
N ALA A 431 -2.13 36.05 -9.77
CA ALA A 431 -1.88 37.42 -10.18
C ALA A 431 -2.44 38.42 -9.16
N ARG A 432 -1.58 39.31 -8.65
CA ARG A 432 -1.93 40.66 -8.22
C ARG A 432 -1.02 41.65 -8.93
N THR A 433 -1.66 42.50 -9.73
CA THR A 433 -1.29 43.86 -10.18
C THR A 433 0.10 44.38 -9.82
N LEU A 434 0.89 44.72 -10.85
CA LEU A 434 2.03 45.64 -10.74
C LEU A 434 1.78 46.86 -11.65
N GLU A 435 1.82 48.03 -11.03
CA GLU A 435 1.99 49.33 -11.67
C GLU A 435 3.38 49.47 -12.29
N VAL A 436 3.45 50.35 -13.28
CA VAL A 436 4.57 50.65 -14.16
C VAL A 436 5.51 51.68 -13.51
N GLN A 437 6.84 51.47 -13.56
CA GLN A 437 7.78 52.57 -13.80
C GLN A 437 9.20 52.13 -14.24
N ASP A 438 9.76 52.98 -15.10
CA ASP A 438 10.89 52.89 -16.03
C ASP A 438 12.28 53.07 -15.37
N PRO A 439 13.39 52.47 -15.87
CA PRO A 439 14.71 52.54 -15.23
C PRO A 439 15.66 53.49 -15.95
N ARG A 440 16.40 54.32 -15.19
CA ARG A 440 17.82 54.67 -15.40
C ARG A 440 18.26 55.81 -14.47
N GLN A 441 19.24 55.55 -13.60
CA GLN A 441 20.44 56.40 -13.40
C GLN A 441 21.48 55.69 -12.51
N ARG A 442 22.75 56.07 -12.65
CA ARG A 442 23.96 55.24 -12.56
C ARG A 442 24.99 55.86 -11.59
N GLY A 443 25.58 55.03 -10.70
CA GLY A 443 26.94 55.12 -10.10
C GLY A 443 27.15 55.96 -8.81
N PRO A 444 28.33 55.93 -8.15
CA PRO A 444 29.33 54.86 -7.91
C PRO A 444 29.74 54.75 -6.39
N PRO A 445 30.77 53.97 -5.97
CA PRO A 445 30.94 53.45 -4.59
C PRO A 445 32.10 54.09 -3.78
N ASP A 446 32.10 53.87 -2.45
CA ASP A 446 33.27 54.07 -1.56
C ASP A 446 33.39 52.98 -0.47
N LEU A 447 34.63 52.58 -0.19
CA LEU A 447 35.18 51.63 0.82
C LEU A 447 35.81 52.44 2.00
N PRO A 448 36.50 51.86 3.02
CA PRO A 448 36.30 50.65 3.84
C PRO A 448 36.46 50.92 5.37
N GLY A 449 36.30 49.89 6.23
CA GLY A 449 36.75 49.93 7.63
C GLY A 449 36.66 48.59 8.39
N GLN A 450 37.82 48.03 8.73
CA GLN A 450 38.13 46.97 9.73
C GLN A 450 39.33 47.49 10.57
N PRO A 451 39.81 46.91 11.71
CA PRO A 451 39.81 45.47 12.06
C PRO A 451 39.73 45.07 13.58
N ALA A 452 39.69 43.73 13.81
CA ALA A 452 40.30 42.89 14.88
C ALA A 452 40.04 43.18 16.38
N THR A 453 39.85 42.20 17.28
CA THR A 453 40.85 41.20 17.72
C THR A 453 40.22 40.07 18.58
N GLN A 454 40.72 38.82 18.46
CA GLN A 454 40.60 37.73 19.45
C GLN A 454 41.68 37.87 20.56
N PRO A 455 41.69 37.02 21.62
CA PRO A 455 42.53 35.82 21.57
C PRO A 455 41.98 34.57 22.30
N GLN A 456 42.62 33.43 22.03
CA GLN A 456 42.43 32.08 22.62
C GLN A 456 43.75 31.66 23.36
N PRO A 457 43.95 30.39 23.76
CA PRO A 457 43.79 29.71 25.08
C PRO A 457 45.11 29.49 25.89
N GLN A 458 45.04 28.95 27.14
CA GLN A 458 46.03 28.03 27.76
C GLN A 458 45.67 27.54 29.19
N ASP A 459 45.82 26.22 29.41
CA ASP A 459 45.97 25.45 30.69
C ASP A 459 47.37 25.69 31.32
N PRO A 460 47.70 25.40 32.63
CA PRO A 460 47.78 24.02 33.19
C PRO A 460 47.66 23.80 34.75
N ASP A 461 47.53 22.51 35.11
CA ASP A 461 47.96 21.75 36.31
C ASP A 461 47.94 22.34 37.75
N SER A 462 47.28 21.64 38.70
CA SER A 462 47.95 21.07 39.91
C SER A 462 47.05 20.27 40.88
N ILE A 463 47.47 19.00 41.10
CA ILE A 463 47.75 18.35 42.40
C ILE A 463 46.61 17.93 43.37
N VAL A 464 46.42 16.60 43.44
CA VAL A 464 46.44 15.67 44.62
C VAL A 464 45.73 16.11 45.92
N SER A 465 44.75 15.33 46.39
CA SER A 465 44.93 14.39 47.53
C SER A 465 43.63 13.75 48.02
N SER A 466 43.69 12.42 48.07
CA SER A 466 42.86 11.47 48.80
C SER A 466 42.68 11.78 50.30
N ARG A 467 41.51 11.44 50.86
CA ARG A 467 41.40 10.51 52.02
C ARG A 467 39.96 10.05 52.24
N ARG A 468 39.82 8.71 52.28
CA ARG A 468 38.66 7.94 52.71
C ARG A 468 38.85 7.56 54.21
N PRO A 469 37.98 6.74 54.85
CA PRO A 469 37.29 7.03 56.11
C PRO A 469 37.82 6.20 57.30
N THR A 470 37.09 6.19 58.43
CA THR A 470 36.86 5.10 59.42
C THR A 470 36.71 5.66 60.87
N PRO A 471 36.37 4.86 61.90
CA PRO A 471 35.02 4.67 62.44
C PRO A 471 34.99 4.95 63.97
N TRP A 472 33.95 4.53 64.71
CA TRP A 472 33.90 4.11 66.15
C TRP A 472 32.41 4.08 66.57
N SER A 473 31.74 2.93 66.75
CA SER A 473 31.74 1.94 67.85
C SER A 473 30.72 2.24 68.99
N SER A 474 29.72 1.35 69.07
CA SER A 474 29.09 0.74 70.28
C SER A 474 28.31 1.57 71.31
N ALA A 475 26.96 1.39 71.30
CA ALA A 475 26.00 0.89 72.35
C ALA A 475 26.11 1.35 73.83
N PRO A 476 25.15 1.09 74.76
CA PRO A 476 23.78 0.52 74.67
C PRO A 476 22.67 1.25 75.50
N GLY A 477 21.39 0.84 75.33
CA GLY A 477 20.45 0.64 76.45
C GLY A 477 19.35 1.68 76.76
N GLY A 478 18.11 1.19 76.98
CA GLY A 478 17.01 1.86 77.70
C GLY A 478 15.76 2.17 76.85
N ARG A 479 14.72 1.33 76.73
CA ARG A 479 13.56 1.05 77.63
C ARG A 479 12.45 2.13 77.65
N LEU A 480 11.19 1.66 77.47
CA LEU A 480 9.86 2.29 77.72
C LEU A 480 9.47 3.40 76.71
N LEU A 481 8.32 3.39 76.04
CA LEU A 481 6.96 2.90 76.30
C LEU A 481 6.34 2.26 75.04
#